data_AF-A0AAU6Q968-F1
#
_entry.id   AF-A0AAU6Q968-F1
#
_cell.length_a   1.000
_cell.length_b   1.000
_cell.length_c   1.000
_cell.angle_alpha   90.00
_cell.angle_beta   90.00
_cell.angle_gamma   90.00
#
_symmetry.space_group_name_H-M   'P 1'
#
loop_
_entity.id
_entity.type
_entity.pdbx_description
1 polymer ?
#
loop_
_entity_poly.entity_id
_entity_poly.type
_entity_poly.pdbx_seq_one_letter_code
_entity_poly.pdbx_strand_id
1 'polypeptide(L)'
;MNKLLLALSLLCSCAPALQSPATTIHGVPVRYQVTEALPGGTNASAQWLSGHCLIRVRPGAVTSLILAHELGHCLDAGHSRRFGQAGCVWREYACDPAEGYADTYARLYFERFGFRLDVLRWPGQPGASEQPPLPDEVFPEMVRELQSRLAAQH
;
A
#
# COMPACT_ATOMS: atom_id res chain seq x y z
N MET A 1 8.05 -42.25 -33.78
CA MET A 1 8.27 -40.79 -33.84
C MET A 1 7.05 -40.03 -33.31
N ASN A 2 7.21 -39.45 -32.12
CA ASN A 2 6.73 -38.12 -31.70
C ASN A 2 5.25 -37.72 -31.92
N LYS A 3 4.29 -38.41 -31.28
CA LYS A 3 2.96 -37.81 -31.02
C LYS A 3 2.57 -37.69 -29.55
N LEU A 4 3.33 -38.29 -28.63
CA LEU A 4 3.05 -38.24 -27.18
C LEU A 4 3.64 -37.01 -26.46
N LEU A 5 4.52 -36.24 -27.12
CA LEU A 5 5.26 -35.13 -26.49
C LEU A 5 4.58 -33.76 -26.59
N LEU A 6 3.52 -33.62 -27.39
CA LEU A 6 2.85 -32.31 -27.58
C LEU A 6 1.70 -32.03 -26.58
N ALA A 7 1.27 -33.02 -25.79
CA ALA A 7 0.19 -32.83 -24.83
C ALA A 7 0.67 -32.29 -23.47
N LEU A 8 1.98 -32.27 -23.21
CA LEU A 8 2.54 -31.83 -21.92
C LEU A 8 2.83 -30.31 -21.85
N SER A 9 2.72 -29.58 -22.97
CA SER A 9 3.02 -28.15 -23.06
C SER A 9 1.80 -27.23 -22.92
N LEU A 10 0.60 -27.78 -22.70
CA LEU A 10 -0.64 -27.02 -22.46
C LEU A 10 -1.05 -26.92 -20.99
N LEU A 11 -0.19 -27.35 -20.07
CA LEU A 11 -0.25 -26.89 -18.67
C LEU A 11 0.32 -25.48 -18.63
N CYS A 12 -0.38 -24.55 -19.29
CA CYS A 12 -0.19 -23.13 -19.06
C CYS A 12 -0.49 -22.93 -17.58
N SER A 13 0.56 -22.73 -16.80
CA SER A 13 0.50 -22.50 -15.37
C SER A 13 -0.44 -21.33 -15.09
N CYS A 14 -1.71 -21.63 -14.84
CA CYS A 14 -2.56 -20.81 -14.01
C CYS A 14 -2.02 -20.93 -12.58
N ALA A 15 -0.78 -20.48 -12.35
CA ALA A 15 -0.30 -20.25 -11.01
C ALA A 15 -1.27 -19.21 -10.42
N PRO A 16 -2.09 -19.57 -9.43
CA PRO A 16 -3.02 -18.61 -8.85
C PRO A 16 -2.20 -17.42 -8.38
N ALA A 17 -2.57 -16.22 -8.84
CA ALA A 17 -1.96 -14.99 -8.37
C ALA A 17 -1.98 -15.02 -6.84
N LEU A 18 -0.80 -15.07 -6.21
CA LEU A 18 -0.64 -15.35 -4.79
C LEU A 18 -1.35 -14.24 -4.00
N GLN A 19 -2.57 -14.51 -3.54
CA GLN A 19 -3.31 -13.64 -2.65
C GLN A 19 -2.94 -13.97 -1.22
N SER A 20 -2.69 -12.94 -0.43
CA SER A 20 -2.45 -13.13 0.99
C SER A 20 -3.71 -13.60 1.72
N PRO A 21 -3.55 -14.28 2.86
CA PRO A 21 -4.57 -14.29 3.90
C PRO A 21 -5.00 -12.84 4.22
N ALA A 22 -6.26 -12.66 4.60
CA ALA A 22 -6.71 -11.37 5.10
C ALA A 22 -5.99 -11.05 6.43
N THR A 23 -5.54 -9.81 6.55
CA THR A 23 -5.05 -9.22 7.80
C THR A 23 -5.93 -8.04 8.17
N THR A 24 -5.92 -7.61 9.43
CA THR A 24 -6.68 -6.43 9.87
C THR A 24 -5.72 -5.36 10.33
N ILE A 25 -5.86 -4.16 9.78
CA ILE A 25 -5.07 -2.98 10.15
C ILE A 25 -6.07 -1.90 10.54
N HIS A 26 -5.99 -1.40 11.78
CA HIS A 26 -6.92 -0.40 12.33
C HIS A 26 -8.40 -0.74 12.11
N GLY A 27 -8.76 -2.02 12.24
CA GLY A 27 -10.14 -2.51 12.03
C GLY A 27 -10.54 -2.69 10.57
N VAL A 28 -9.67 -2.35 9.61
CA VAL A 28 -9.90 -2.55 8.17
C VAL A 28 -9.31 -3.89 7.71
N PRO A 29 -10.12 -4.81 7.15
CA PRO A 29 -9.61 -6.04 6.54
C PRO A 29 -8.86 -5.71 5.24
N VAL A 30 -7.59 -6.11 5.15
CA VAL A 30 -6.71 -5.87 4.01
C VAL A 30 -6.21 -7.20 3.45
N ARG A 31 -6.11 -7.29 2.13
CA ARG A 31 -5.43 -8.37 1.41
C ARG A 31 -4.43 -7.79 0.43
N TYR A 32 -3.32 -8.49 0.26
CA TYR A 32 -2.30 -8.17 -0.73
C TYR A 32 -2.33 -9.17 -1.88
N GLN A 33 -2.08 -8.69 -3.08
CA GLN A 33 -1.93 -9.51 -4.27
C GLN A 33 -0.81 -8.95 -5.15
N VAL A 34 0.15 -9.81 -5.50
CA VAL A 34 1.14 -9.47 -6.52
C VAL A 34 0.57 -9.86 -7.90
N THR A 35 0.48 -8.91 -8.83
CA THR A 35 -0.09 -9.14 -10.16
C THR A 35 0.41 -8.15 -11.20
N GLU A 36 0.59 -8.62 -12.44
CA GLU A 36 0.89 -7.77 -13.60
C GLU A 36 -0.36 -7.04 -14.14
N ALA A 37 -1.55 -7.59 -13.83
CA ALA A 37 -2.84 -7.12 -14.34
C ALA A 37 -3.35 -5.91 -13.52
N LEU A 38 -2.71 -4.76 -13.70
CA LEU A 38 -3.14 -3.48 -13.11
C LEU A 38 -3.68 -2.49 -14.16
N PRO A 39 -4.66 -1.65 -13.80
CA PRO A 39 -5.18 -0.63 -14.69
C PRO A 39 -4.13 0.42 -15.07
N GLY A 40 -4.19 0.91 -16.31
CA GLY A 40 -3.59 2.20 -16.71
C GLY A 40 -2.07 2.31 -16.55
N GLY A 41 -1.33 1.20 -16.54
CA GLY A 41 0.14 1.27 -16.39
C GLY A 41 0.64 1.50 -14.96
N THR A 42 -0.26 1.56 -13.97
CA THR A 42 0.08 1.82 -12.55
C THR A 42 0.93 0.71 -11.92
N ASN A 43 1.68 1.04 -10.87
CA ASN A 43 2.51 0.08 -10.14
C ASN A 43 1.77 -0.60 -8.98
N ALA A 44 0.71 0.03 -8.46
CA ALA A 44 -0.14 -0.52 -7.43
C ALA A 44 -1.55 0.10 -7.50
N SER A 45 -2.50 -0.50 -6.79
CA SER A 45 -3.86 -0.01 -6.64
C SER A 45 -4.52 -0.61 -5.41
N ALA A 46 -5.33 0.17 -4.69
CA ALA A 46 -6.23 -0.30 -3.66
C ALA A 46 -7.69 -0.33 -4.17
N GLN A 47 -8.43 -1.39 -3.85
CA GLN A 47 -9.84 -1.52 -4.23
C GLN A 47 -10.64 -2.23 -3.14
N TRP A 48 -11.80 -1.67 -2.77
CA TRP A 48 -12.74 -2.34 -1.88
C TRP A 48 -13.50 -3.44 -2.61
N LEU A 49 -13.45 -4.68 -2.11
CA LEU A 49 -14.11 -5.86 -2.67
C LEU A 49 -14.66 -6.72 -1.54
N SER A 50 -15.94 -7.11 -1.60
CA SER A 50 -16.53 -8.13 -0.71
C SER A 50 -16.12 -8.01 0.78
N GLY A 51 -16.19 -6.79 1.33
CA GLY A 51 -15.91 -6.53 2.76
C GLY A 51 -14.43 -6.41 3.15
N HIS A 52 -13.50 -6.31 2.20
CA HIS A 52 -12.09 -6.04 2.47
C HIS A 52 -11.52 -5.06 1.44
N CYS A 53 -10.39 -4.43 1.78
CA CYS A 53 -9.57 -3.71 0.82
C CYS A 53 -8.54 -4.65 0.20
N LEU A 54 -8.52 -4.77 -1.12
CA LEU A 54 -7.51 -5.49 -1.86
C LEU A 54 -6.46 -4.51 -2.40
N ILE A 55 -5.24 -4.63 -1.89
CA ILE A 55 -4.07 -3.92 -2.40
C ILE A 55 -3.37 -4.83 -3.40
N ARG A 56 -3.30 -4.37 -4.65
CA ARG A 56 -2.57 -5.05 -5.73
C ARG A 56 -1.31 -4.28 -6.04
N VAL A 57 -0.22 -4.98 -6.32
CA VAL A 57 1.09 -4.39 -6.65
C VAL A 57 1.80 -5.22 -7.72
N ARG A 58 2.51 -4.55 -8.63
CA ARG A 58 3.29 -5.26 -9.65
C ARG A 58 4.49 -6.00 -9.05
N PRO A 59 4.88 -7.14 -9.63
CA PRO A 59 6.19 -7.71 -9.40
C PRO A 59 7.29 -6.64 -9.54
N GLY A 60 8.21 -6.58 -8.57
CA GLY A 60 9.31 -5.61 -8.56
C GLY A 60 8.96 -4.19 -8.09
N ALA A 61 7.68 -3.85 -7.91
CA ALA A 61 7.26 -2.54 -7.41
C ALA A 61 6.97 -2.51 -5.89
N VAL A 62 7.21 -3.62 -5.20
CA VAL A 62 6.91 -3.74 -3.76
C VAL A 62 7.90 -2.90 -2.95
N THR A 63 7.41 -1.78 -2.41
CA THR A 63 8.16 -0.90 -1.49
C THR A 63 7.26 -0.47 -0.33
N SER A 64 7.84 -0.09 0.81
CA SER A 64 7.05 0.38 1.95
C SER A 64 6.23 1.61 1.61
N LEU A 65 6.78 2.55 0.83
CA LEU A 65 6.07 3.76 0.39
C LEU A 65 4.86 3.44 -0.50
N ILE A 66 5.02 2.56 -1.49
CA ILE A 66 3.91 2.17 -2.37
C ILE A 66 2.84 1.44 -1.56
N LEU A 67 3.21 0.46 -0.75
CA LEU A 67 2.24 -0.29 0.05
C LEU A 67 1.54 0.57 1.11
N ALA A 68 2.26 1.51 1.73
CA ALA A 68 1.69 2.43 2.69
C ALA A 68 0.75 3.44 2.00
N HIS A 69 1.07 3.90 0.78
CA HIS A 69 0.18 4.75 -0.01
C HIS A 69 -1.15 4.03 -0.29
N GLU A 70 -1.11 2.79 -0.80
CA GLU A 70 -2.32 2.02 -1.07
C GLU A 70 -3.10 1.67 0.21
N LEU A 71 -2.39 1.42 1.31
CA LEU A 71 -3.03 1.26 2.62
C LEU A 71 -3.72 2.55 3.08
N GLY A 72 -3.13 3.72 2.78
CA GLY A 72 -3.76 5.02 2.98
C GLY A 72 -5.14 5.08 2.30
N HIS A 73 -5.24 4.68 1.03
CA HIS A 73 -6.53 4.59 0.34
C HIS A 73 -7.52 3.65 1.03
N CYS A 74 -7.07 2.50 1.53
CA CYS A 74 -7.92 1.57 2.28
C CYS A 74 -8.44 2.15 3.59
N LEU A 75 -7.61 2.93 4.28
CA LEU A 75 -7.88 3.52 5.58
C LEU A 75 -8.55 4.89 5.50
N ASP A 76 -8.69 5.45 4.29
CA ASP A 76 -9.20 6.80 4.08
C ASP A 76 -10.57 6.98 4.73
N ALA A 77 -11.56 6.10 4.55
CA ALA A 77 -12.89 6.23 5.18
C ALA A 77 -13.52 7.64 5.10
N GLY A 78 -13.08 8.48 4.15
CA GLY A 78 -13.48 9.87 3.98
C GLY A 78 -12.69 10.93 4.75
N HIS A 79 -11.54 10.60 5.35
CA HIS A 79 -10.61 11.56 5.96
C HIS A 79 -10.07 12.54 4.90
N SER A 80 -9.85 12.07 3.67
CA SER A 80 -9.47 12.82 2.47
C SER A 80 -10.36 14.04 2.22
N ARG A 81 -11.66 13.96 2.54
CA ARG A 81 -12.57 15.11 2.38
C ARG A 81 -12.21 16.29 3.28
N ARG A 82 -11.73 16.01 4.50
CA ARG A 82 -11.24 17.05 5.43
C ARG A 82 -9.82 17.45 5.09
N PHE A 83 -9.04 16.51 4.56
CA PHE A 83 -7.68 16.72 4.08
C PHE A 83 -7.63 17.76 2.94
N GLY A 84 -8.62 17.73 2.05
CA GLY A 84 -8.73 18.69 0.95
C GLY A 84 -7.48 18.68 0.08
N GLN A 85 -6.95 19.86 -0.23
CA GLN A 85 -5.74 20.00 -1.06
C GLN A 85 -4.44 20.07 -0.25
N ALA A 86 -4.44 19.67 1.03
CA ALA A 86 -3.26 19.78 1.89
C ALA A 86 -2.04 19.00 1.34
N GLY A 87 -2.29 17.96 0.53
CA GLY A 87 -1.24 17.13 -0.09
C GLY A 87 -0.49 17.81 -1.24
N CYS A 88 -0.95 18.96 -1.74
CA CYS A 88 -0.27 19.72 -2.79
C CYS A 88 1.19 20.05 -2.46
N VAL A 89 1.53 20.09 -1.17
CA VAL A 89 2.90 20.35 -0.69
C VAL A 89 3.88 19.24 -1.06
N TRP A 90 3.41 18.04 -1.42
CA TRP A 90 4.26 16.91 -1.78
C TRP A 90 4.55 16.84 -3.27
N ARG A 91 3.53 17.06 -4.09
CA ARG A 91 3.58 17.10 -5.57
C ARG A 91 2.22 17.52 -6.14
N GLU A 92 2.19 17.94 -7.39
CA GLU A 92 0.95 18.40 -8.06
C GLU A 92 -0.17 17.37 -8.03
N TYR A 93 0.12 16.10 -8.34
CA TYR A 93 -0.87 15.01 -8.29
C TYR A 93 -1.48 14.81 -6.89
N ALA A 94 -0.75 15.12 -5.82
CA ALA A 94 -1.23 15.01 -4.45
C ALA A 94 -2.16 16.17 -4.04
N CYS A 95 -2.51 17.06 -4.98
CA CYS A 95 -3.60 18.01 -4.81
C CYS A 95 -4.99 17.36 -4.88
N ASP A 96 -5.13 16.19 -5.52
CA ASP A 96 -6.34 15.39 -5.34
C ASP A 96 -6.45 14.96 -3.86
N PRO A 97 -7.59 15.14 -3.19
CA PRO A 97 -7.68 14.88 -1.75
C PRO A 97 -7.40 13.43 -1.33
N ALA A 98 -7.83 12.45 -2.13
CA ALA A 98 -7.60 11.04 -1.80
C ALA A 98 -6.12 10.71 -1.98
N GLU A 99 -5.52 11.18 -3.07
CA GLU A 99 -4.11 10.95 -3.37
C GLU A 99 -3.17 11.70 -2.42
N GLY A 100 -3.53 12.92 -2.06
CA GLY A 100 -2.83 13.72 -1.06
C GLY A 100 -2.83 13.08 0.32
N TYR A 101 -3.97 12.53 0.74
CA TYR A 101 -4.07 11.78 1.98
C TYR A 101 -3.19 10.51 1.94
N ALA A 102 -3.30 9.71 0.87
CA ALA A 102 -2.51 8.49 0.71
C ALA A 102 -0.99 8.75 0.66
N ASP A 103 -0.54 9.78 -0.06
CA ASP A 103 0.86 10.20 -0.09
C ASP A 103 1.36 10.66 1.29
N THR A 104 0.51 11.38 2.03
CA THR A 104 0.85 11.85 3.38
C THR A 104 0.93 10.68 4.36
N TYR A 105 0.01 9.73 4.25
CA TYR A 105 0.06 8.48 5.03
C TYR A 105 1.36 7.72 4.77
N ALA A 106 1.73 7.56 3.49
CA ALA A 106 2.97 6.87 3.11
C ALA A 106 4.22 7.55 3.67
N ARG A 107 4.26 8.89 3.65
CA ARG A 107 5.35 9.67 4.24
C ARG A 107 5.38 9.53 5.76
N LEU A 108 4.24 9.66 6.43
CA LEU A 108 4.15 9.49 7.88
C LEU A 108 4.58 8.08 8.31
N TYR A 109 4.20 7.07 7.54
CA TYR A 109 4.67 5.70 7.73
C TYR A 109 6.20 5.63 7.61
N PHE A 110 6.76 6.19 6.54
CA PHE A 110 8.19 6.13 6.27
C PHE A 110 9.02 6.82 7.36
N GLU A 111 8.60 7.99 7.83
CA GLU A 111 9.29 8.70 8.91
C GLU A 111 9.33 7.87 10.22
N ARG A 112 8.32 7.02 10.46
CA ARG A 112 8.23 6.21 11.69
C ARG A 112 8.88 4.84 11.58
N PHE A 113 8.74 4.19 10.42
CA PHE A 113 9.06 2.77 10.24
C PHE A 113 10.04 2.50 9.09
N GLY A 114 10.36 3.51 8.29
CA GLY A 114 11.27 3.41 7.15
C GLY A 114 10.83 2.36 6.12
N PHE A 115 11.73 1.42 5.84
CA PHE A 115 11.53 0.37 4.83
C PHE A 115 10.86 -0.90 5.36
N ARG A 116 10.44 -0.90 6.63
CA ARG A 116 9.80 -2.06 7.24
C ARG A 116 8.53 -2.44 6.48
N LEU A 117 8.32 -3.74 6.24
CA LEU A 117 7.13 -4.29 5.58
C LEU A 117 6.28 -5.13 6.53
N ASP A 118 6.88 -5.56 7.63
CA ASP A 118 6.22 -6.30 8.72
C ASP A 118 5.14 -5.47 9.42
N VAL A 119 5.34 -4.16 9.60
CA VAL A 119 4.33 -3.25 10.18
C VAL A 119 3.13 -3.10 9.25
N LEU A 120 3.35 -3.14 7.93
CA LEU A 120 2.28 -3.19 6.92
C LEU A 120 1.66 -4.59 6.76
N ARG A 121 2.05 -5.57 7.58
CA ARG A 121 1.55 -6.95 7.51
C ARG A 121 1.75 -7.59 6.13
N TRP A 122 2.82 -7.18 5.43
CA TRP A 122 3.15 -7.73 4.12
C TRP A 122 3.38 -9.26 4.23
N PRO A 123 2.86 -10.08 3.30
CA PRO A 123 2.96 -11.52 3.39
C PRO A 123 4.40 -12.02 3.41
N GLY A 124 4.67 -13.03 4.25
CA GLY A 124 5.99 -13.62 4.41
C GLY A 124 6.93 -12.84 5.33
N GLN A 125 6.51 -11.70 5.87
CA GLN A 125 7.24 -11.00 6.92
C GLN A 125 6.78 -11.48 8.30
N PRO A 126 7.67 -11.50 9.31
CA PRO A 126 7.26 -11.74 10.70
C PRO A 126 6.26 -10.64 11.10
N GLY A 127 5.16 -10.99 11.78
CA GLY A 127 4.19 -9.98 12.18
C GLY A 127 4.76 -9.05 13.26
N ALA A 128 4.86 -7.74 12.97
CA ALA A 128 5.26 -6.75 13.97
C ALA A 128 4.19 -6.60 15.07
N SER A 129 4.55 -6.23 16.29
CA SER A 129 3.54 -5.80 17.29
C SER A 129 3.06 -4.37 17.03
N GLU A 130 3.91 -3.55 16.43
CA GLU A 130 3.61 -2.17 16.04
C GLU A 130 2.48 -2.10 15.01
N GLN A 131 1.77 -0.98 15.02
CA GLN A 131 0.74 -0.65 14.04
C GLN A 131 1.23 0.53 13.18
N PRO A 132 0.83 0.58 11.89
CA PRO A 132 1.14 1.73 11.05
C PRO A 132 0.36 2.98 11.55
N PRO A 133 0.57 4.17 10.96
CA PRO A 133 -0.09 5.39 11.43
C PRO A 133 -1.62 5.25 11.53
N LEU A 134 -2.21 5.91 12.52
CA LEU A 134 -3.67 6.00 12.64
C LEU A 134 -4.22 6.89 11.51
N PRO A 135 -5.43 6.62 11.00
CA PRO A 135 -6.02 7.46 9.94
C PRO A 135 -6.20 8.93 10.35
N ASP A 136 -6.57 9.17 11.62
CA ASP A 136 -6.88 10.50 12.15
C ASP A 136 -5.65 11.42 12.33
N GLU A 137 -4.42 10.90 12.27
CA GLU A 137 -3.19 11.70 12.45
C GLU A 137 -2.51 12.10 11.13
N VAL A 138 -3.12 11.78 9.99
CA VAL A 138 -2.53 11.97 8.65
C VAL A 138 -2.70 13.41 8.19
N PHE A 139 -1.71 14.24 8.51
CA PHE A 139 -1.62 15.63 8.08
C PHE A 139 -0.18 16.01 7.72
N PRO A 140 0.07 16.89 6.74
CA PRO A 140 1.43 17.26 6.35
C PRO A 140 2.26 17.87 7.49
N GLU A 141 1.60 18.58 8.41
CA GLU A 141 2.21 19.19 9.59
C GLU A 141 2.83 18.13 10.50
N MET A 142 2.17 16.98 10.68
CA MET A 142 2.68 15.87 11.48
C MET A 142 3.98 15.29 10.89
N VAL A 143 4.04 15.18 9.55
CA VAL A 143 5.25 14.73 8.84
C VAL A 143 6.40 15.72 9.05
N ARG A 144 6.13 17.02 8.84
CA ARG A 144 7.15 18.08 9.01
C ARG A 144 7.65 18.19 10.45
N GLU A 145 6.78 18.00 11.42
CA GLU A 145 7.15 17.99 12.83
C GLU A 145 8.12 16.83 13.15
N LEU A 146 7.82 15.62 12.67
CA LEU A 146 8.72 14.47 12.84
C LEU A 146 10.08 14.72 12.20
N GLN A 147 10.10 15.22 10.96
CA GLN A 147 11.34 15.56 10.26
C GLN A 147 12.16 16.62 11.01
N SER A 148 11.50 17.64 11.58
CA SER A 148 12.16 18.69 12.36
C SER A 148 12.78 18.14 13.65
N ARG A 149 12.08 17.22 14.33
CA ARG A 149 12.61 16.55 15.54
C ARG A 149 13.81 15.67 15.23
N LEU A 150 13.78 14.92 14.13
CA LEU A 150 14.90 14.08 13.68
C LEU A 150 16.12 14.94 13.30
N ALA A 151 15.91 16.05 12.59
CA ALA A 151 16.99 16.96 12.23
C ALA A 151 17.65 17.62 13.46
N ALA A 152 16.92 17.83 14.55
CA ALA A 152 17.48 18.40 15.78
C ALA A 152 18.29 17.41 16.63
N GLN A 153 18.26 16.11 16.30
CA GLN A 153 19.00 15.05 17.01
C GLN A 153 20.37 14.76 16.38
N HIS A 154 20.68 15.40 15.24
CA HIS A 154 21.89 15.22 14.44
C HIS A 154 22.65 16.55 14.31
#